data_AF-A0A9W9S4R1-F1
#
_entry.id   AF-A0A9W9S4R1-F1
#
_cell.length_a   1.000
_cell.length_b   1.000
_cell.length_c   1.000
_cell.angle_alpha   90.00
_cell.angle_beta   90.00
_cell.angle_gamma   90.00
#
_symmetry.space_group_name_H-M   'P 1'
#
loop_
_entity.id
_entity.type
_entity.pdbx_description
1 polymer ?
#
loop_
_entity_poly.entity_id
_entity_poly.type
_entity_poly.pdbx_seq_one_letter_code
_entity_poly.pdbx_strand_id
1 'polypeptide(L)'
;MRSILVALAVGNGTGPELLAIFERVILALAAPYNVEIQFVTSPRAYHSYSTLLAINDTDVVSSETLTDADHYEAFCRQVVNLGACAIFRTSISAQALYMVRDRLQAVKVEHFKMSSSTSILLVRDQAQGFYSGLNTLESNQETVSRSSYFSKKVFEEIISFSLGRSREVWGSESPITTVTLVYKFHLFDGLFYSWAKEWKESYGVDIQFIQGDTMNRNLLAFGIQGHQLLICSNEYADIMQTMLLDRFGYGAQESACAENVYLSAGRDQGLSEYQTAHGSADDITGKGVVNPTATIRAAAALLERHGGCQGVQHQMDITLDEMRAKDIRTFDQGGTTKTEAFVAALLRMIVPNLPISVSARDPSEARSLSSAPRRAKSCLVVMDFQNDFMAQYKTPRVMQRIKEYMPRLVDWARREGMDIAWVRFLGDEKYQPATWRQRNQIQGRRAWCKEGSWGAEIASCVQVQTHDRIFDKKAHFDPFLGEDFTSYATGFERLVVVGLFADICVDAAVRGAFQRGLWTTVVRECTPALHLPEEHTFAYMQAVYGSEVVGIDQLLSTGPVANL
;
A
#
# COMPACT_ATOMS: atom_id res chain seq x y z
N MET A 1 0.04 -6.61 -30.05
CA MET A 1 0.57 -7.24 -28.83
C MET A 1 1.90 -6.57 -28.55
N ARG A 2 2.04 -5.89 -27.41
CA ARG A 2 3.30 -5.24 -27.02
C ARG A 2 4.19 -6.34 -26.44
N SER A 3 5.45 -6.41 -26.84
CA SER A 3 6.40 -7.38 -26.27
C SER A 3 7.49 -6.63 -25.51
N ILE A 4 7.87 -7.11 -24.33
CA ILE A 4 8.98 -6.58 -23.55
C ILE A 4 9.95 -7.69 -23.17
N LEU A 5 11.25 -7.39 -23.22
CA LEU A 5 12.32 -8.29 -22.79
C LEU A 5 12.78 -7.90 -21.38
N VAL A 6 12.71 -8.85 -20.45
CA VAL A 6 13.12 -8.70 -19.06
C VAL A 6 14.34 -9.58 -18.80
N ALA A 7 15.40 -8.99 -18.28
CA ALA A 7 16.60 -9.71 -17.89
C ALA A 7 16.46 -10.24 -16.46
N LEU A 8 17.01 -11.42 -16.19
CA LEU A 8 16.91 -12.11 -14.90
C LEU A 8 18.31 -12.40 -14.35
N ALA A 9 18.61 -11.95 -13.14
CA ALA A 9 19.87 -12.24 -12.45
C ALA A 9 19.60 -12.85 -11.07
N VAL A 10 20.13 -14.07 -10.85
CA VAL A 10 19.72 -14.90 -9.72
C VAL A 10 20.88 -15.07 -8.76
N GLY A 11 20.65 -14.70 -7.50
CA GLY A 11 21.54 -15.01 -6.40
C GLY A 11 21.22 -16.34 -5.73
N ASN A 12 22.15 -16.83 -4.90
CA ASN A 12 21.94 -17.99 -4.04
C ASN A 12 20.87 -17.74 -2.94
N GLY A 13 20.57 -18.79 -2.16
CA GLY A 13 19.57 -18.74 -1.09
C GLY A 13 18.14 -18.87 -1.63
N THR A 14 17.23 -18.00 -1.18
CA THR A 14 15.82 -17.97 -1.66
C THR A 14 15.66 -17.42 -3.08
N GLY A 15 16.75 -16.98 -3.72
CA GLY A 15 16.75 -16.37 -5.05
C GLY A 15 16.02 -17.18 -6.13
N PRO A 16 16.28 -18.49 -6.31
CA PRO A 16 15.57 -19.31 -7.30
C PRO A 16 14.06 -19.43 -7.03
N GLU A 17 13.65 -19.51 -5.76
CA GLU A 17 12.23 -19.56 -5.37
C GLU A 17 11.52 -18.25 -5.75
N LEU A 18 12.15 -17.11 -5.46
CA LEU A 18 11.63 -15.78 -5.80
C LEU A 18 11.61 -15.51 -7.30
N LEU A 19 12.57 -16.06 -8.05
CA LEU A 19 12.58 -15.96 -9.51
C LEU A 19 11.35 -16.64 -10.12
N ALA A 20 11.06 -17.88 -9.69
CA ALA A 20 9.90 -18.62 -10.19
C ALA A 20 8.58 -17.89 -9.85
N ILE A 21 8.51 -17.26 -8.68
CA ILE A 21 7.37 -16.42 -8.28
C ILE A 21 7.27 -15.19 -9.19
N PHE A 22 8.38 -14.50 -9.44
CA PHE A 22 8.43 -13.32 -10.30
C PHE A 22 7.91 -13.63 -11.70
N GLU A 23 8.44 -14.67 -12.34
CA GLU A 23 8.03 -15.08 -13.69
C GLU A 23 6.54 -15.40 -13.75
N ARG A 24 6.02 -16.17 -12.78
CA ARG A 24 4.59 -16.51 -12.75
C ARG A 24 3.71 -15.29 -12.53
N VAL A 25 4.07 -14.40 -11.60
CA VAL A 25 3.27 -13.23 -11.26
C VAL A 25 3.30 -12.21 -12.41
N ILE A 26 4.46 -11.91 -12.99
CA ILE A 26 4.54 -10.94 -14.08
C ILE A 26 3.77 -11.39 -15.32
N LEU A 27 3.82 -12.69 -15.68
CA LEU A 27 3.04 -13.24 -16.78
C LEU A 27 1.52 -13.13 -16.52
N ALA A 28 1.08 -13.45 -15.30
CA ALA A 28 -0.33 -13.34 -14.93
C ALA A 28 -0.83 -11.89 -14.94
N LEU A 29 -0.01 -10.94 -14.48
CA LEU A 29 -0.32 -9.51 -14.48
C LEU A 29 -0.31 -8.90 -15.89
N ALA A 30 0.54 -9.40 -16.78
CA ALA A 30 0.64 -8.92 -18.15
C ALA A 30 -0.54 -9.38 -19.04
N ALA A 31 -1.12 -10.56 -18.75
CA ALA A 31 -2.13 -11.19 -19.60
C ALA A 31 -3.37 -10.31 -19.87
N PRO A 32 -4.01 -9.65 -18.89
CA PRO A 32 -5.14 -8.75 -19.14
C PRO A 32 -4.82 -7.55 -20.05
N TYR A 33 -3.55 -7.16 -20.12
CA TYR A 33 -3.08 -6.02 -20.92
C TYR A 33 -2.55 -6.43 -22.31
N ASN A 34 -2.61 -7.73 -22.66
CA ASN A 34 -2.10 -8.25 -23.93
C ASN A 34 -0.62 -7.88 -24.18
N VAL A 35 0.18 -7.94 -23.10
CA VAL A 35 1.63 -7.72 -23.12
C VAL A 35 2.33 -9.09 -23.06
N GLU A 36 3.17 -9.36 -24.05
CA GLU A 36 4.05 -10.52 -24.10
C GLU A 36 5.33 -10.23 -23.31
N ILE A 37 5.74 -11.18 -22.46
CA ILE A 37 6.97 -11.08 -21.66
C ILE A 37 7.96 -12.12 -22.17
N GLN A 38 9.16 -11.65 -22.53
CA GLN A 38 10.30 -12.50 -22.87
C GLN A 38 11.37 -12.36 -21.79
N PHE A 39 12.10 -13.45 -21.55
CA PHE A 39 13.13 -13.48 -20.52
C PHE A 39 14.51 -13.75 -21.10
N VAL A 40 15.53 -13.10 -20.53
CA VAL A 40 16.94 -13.44 -20.72
C VAL A 40 17.63 -13.60 -19.38
N THR A 41 18.08 -14.81 -19.06
CA THR A 41 18.65 -15.13 -17.75
C THR A 41 20.17 -15.08 -17.79
N SER A 42 20.77 -14.50 -16.75
CA SER A 42 22.21 -14.55 -16.54
C SER A 42 22.67 -16.00 -16.40
N PRO A 43 23.74 -16.42 -17.08
CA PRO A 43 24.25 -17.79 -16.95
C PRO A 43 24.94 -18.05 -15.61
N ARG A 44 25.24 -17.00 -14.84
CA ARG A 44 25.89 -17.09 -13.52
C ARG A 44 24.86 -16.98 -12.41
N ALA A 45 24.93 -17.92 -11.47
CA ALA A 45 24.34 -17.74 -10.15
C ALA A 45 25.31 -16.93 -9.28
N TYR A 46 24.84 -15.81 -8.74
CA TYR A 46 25.68 -14.88 -7.98
C TYR A 46 25.73 -15.26 -6.50
N HIS A 47 26.85 -14.96 -5.84
CA HIS A 47 27.01 -15.26 -4.44
C HIS A 47 26.20 -14.29 -3.57
N SER A 48 25.54 -14.84 -2.55
CA SER A 48 25.05 -14.08 -1.40
C SER A 48 26.18 -13.82 -0.41
N TYR A 49 25.97 -12.87 0.51
CA TYR A 49 26.91 -12.62 1.61
C TYR A 49 27.22 -13.90 2.41
N SER A 50 26.19 -14.69 2.72
CA SER A 50 26.34 -15.95 3.44
C SER A 50 27.18 -16.97 2.69
N THR A 51 26.98 -17.08 1.36
CA THR A 51 27.78 -18.03 0.55
C THR A 51 29.23 -17.58 0.39
N LEU A 52 29.52 -16.28 0.37
CA LEU A 52 30.89 -15.79 0.40
C LEU A 52 31.55 -16.09 1.76
N LEU A 53 30.88 -15.80 2.87
CA LEU A 53 31.43 -16.08 4.20
C LEU A 53 31.72 -17.56 4.42
N ALA A 54 30.93 -18.46 3.83
CA ALA A 54 31.14 -19.90 3.93
C ALA A 54 32.47 -20.38 3.30
N ILE A 55 33.08 -19.60 2.41
CA ILE A 55 34.40 -19.88 1.82
C ILE A 55 35.50 -19.85 2.89
N ASN A 56 35.33 -19.00 3.92
CA ASN A 56 36.24 -18.85 5.06
C ASN A 56 37.71 -18.60 4.66
N ASP A 57 37.92 -17.87 3.57
CA ASP A 57 39.21 -17.42 3.05
C ASP A 57 39.04 -16.02 2.45
N THR A 58 39.75 -15.03 2.98
CA THR A 58 39.58 -13.63 2.59
C THR A 58 39.98 -13.36 1.14
N ASP A 59 41.06 -13.96 0.65
CA ASP A 59 41.54 -13.72 -0.71
C ASP A 59 40.59 -14.32 -1.74
N VAL A 60 40.08 -15.52 -1.45
CA VAL A 60 39.08 -16.18 -2.31
C VAL A 60 37.76 -15.39 -2.30
N VAL A 61 37.30 -14.91 -1.14
CA VAL A 61 36.10 -14.06 -1.04
C VAL A 61 36.25 -12.78 -1.87
N SER A 62 37.40 -12.11 -1.76
CA SER A 62 37.69 -10.92 -2.56
C SER A 62 37.68 -11.23 -4.06
N SER A 63 38.29 -12.33 -4.49
CA SER A 63 38.31 -12.75 -5.90
C SER A 63 36.92 -13.09 -6.44
N GLU A 64 36.11 -13.83 -5.68
CA GLU A 64 34.74 -14.18 -6.10
C GLU A 64 33.83 -12.95 -6.14
N THR A 65 34.03 -12.01 -5.22
CA THR A 65 33.31 -10.72 -5.22
C THR A 65 33.61 -9.91 -6.49
N LEU A 66 34.89 -9.83 -6.87
CA LEU A 66 35.29 -9.19 -8.13
C LEU A 66 34.70 -9.90 -9.35
N THR A 67 34.74 -11.23 -9.35
CA THR A 67 34.19 -12.04 -10.45
C THR A 67 32.68 -11.83 -10.61
N ASP A 68 31.94 -11.79 -9.50
CA ASP A 68 30.50 -11.48 -9.50
C ASP A 68 30.22 -10.07 -10.02
N ALA A 69 31.00 -9.08 -9.58
CA ALA A 69 30.84 -7.69 -10.04
C ALA A 69 31.13 -7.54 -11.54
N ASP A 70 32.25 -8.08 -12.02
CA ASP A 70 32.66 -8.01 -13.42
C ASP A 70 31.65 -8.73 -14.32
N HIS A 71 31.19 -9.92 -13.92
CA HIS A 71 30.19 -10.65 -14.67
C HIS A 71 28.83 -9.93 -14.68
N TYR A 72 28.40 -9.36 -13.55
CA TYR A 72 27.11 -8.65 -13.50
C TYR A 72 27.14 -7.35 -14.31
N GLU A 73 28.23 -6.60 -14.26
CA GLU A 73 28.42 -5.42 -15.13
C GLU A 73 28.33 -5.80 -16.61
N ALA A 74 29.05 -6.84 -17.02
CA ALA A 74 29.03 -7.33 -18.40
C ALA A 74 27.61 -7.76 -18.82
N PHE A 75 26.91 -8.47 -17.94
CA PHE A 75 25.52 -8.88 -18.16
C PHE A 75 24.60 -7.67 -18.34
N CYS A 76 24.68 -6.65 -17.48
CA CYS A 76 23.90 -5.40 -17.63
C CYS A 76 24.11 -4.76 -19.00
N ARG A 77 25.36 -4.64 -19.47
CA ARG A 77 25.66 -4.08 -20.79
C ARG A 77 25.15 -4.97 -21.93
N GLN A 78 25.27 -6.29 -21.79
CA GLN A 78 24.80 -7.25 -22.77
C GLN A 78 23.29 -7.19 -22.95
N VAL A 79 22.51 -7.16 -21.86
CA VAL A 79 21.04 -7.18 -21.96
C VAL A 79 20.48 -5.89 -22.54
N VAL A 80 21.15 -4.75 -22.32
CA VAL A 80 20.85 -3.50 -23.02
C VAL A 80 20.99 -3.66 -24.54
N ASN A 81 22.06 -4.31 -25.00
CA ASN A 81 22.26 -4.58 -26.44
C ASN A 81 21.21 -5.54 -27.02
N LEU A 82 20.68 -6.45 -26.20
CA LEU A 82 19.57 -7.34 -26.57
C LEU A 82 18.21 -6.63 -26.57
N GLY A 83 18.13 -5.39 -26.09
CA GLY A 83 16.89 -4.62 -25.99
C GLY A 83 16.06 -4.92 -24.74
N ALA A 84 16.68 -5.45 -23.68
CA ALA A 84 16.00 -5.62 -22.40
C ALA A 84 15.60 -4.25 -21.83
N CYS A 85 14.35 -4.13 -21.39
CA CYS A 85 13.84 -2.89 -20.83
C CYS A 85 14.18 -2.72 -19.35
N ALA A 86 14.39 -3.83 -18.64
CA ALA A 86 14.71 -3.87 -17.22
C ALA A 86 15.37 -5.20 -16.84
N ILE A 87 16.04 -5.21 -15.68
CA ILE A 87 16.50 -6.41 -14.98
C ILE A 87 15.61 -6.62 -13.75
N PHE A 88 15.18 -7.86 -13.50
CA PHE A 88 14.80 -8.30 -12.17
C PHE A 88 15.94 -9.12 -11.58
N ARG A 89 16.32 -8.82 -10.33
CA ARG A 89 17.33 -9.62 -9.64
C ARG A 89 16.95 -10.00 -8.22
N THR A 90 17.53 -11.11 -7.79
CA THR A 90 17.51 -11.53 -6.39
C THR A 90 18.86 -11.22 -5.72
N SER A 91 19.17 -11.89 -4.61
CA SER A 91 20.20 -11.45 -3.68
C SER A 91 21.63 -11.70 -4.17
N ILE A 92 22.28 -10.64 -4.64
CA ILE A 92 23.72 -10.58 -4.91
C ILE A 92 24.41 -9.95 -3.70
N SER A 93 25.66 -10.34 -3.41
CA SER A 93 26.45 -9.75 -2.33
C SER A 93 26.50 -8.22 -2.43
N ALA A 94 26.37 -7.55 -1.28
CA ALA A 94 26.33 -6.09 -1.25
C ALA A 94 27.62 -5.47 -1.81
N GLN A 95 28.77 -6.07 -1.52
CA GLN A 95 30.06 -5.58 -2.00
C GLN A 95 30.17 -5.63 -3.53
N ALA A 96 29.79 -6.75 -4.17
CA ALA A 96 29.79 -6.83 -5.63
C ALA A 96 28.84 -5.80 -6.24
N LEU A 97 27.64 -5.62 -5.66
CA LEU A 97 26.68 -4.62 -6.11
C LEU A 97 27.17 -3.19 -5.95
N TYR A 98 27.87 -2.84 -4.87
CA TYR A 98 28.45 -1.51 -4.70
C TYR A 98 29.47 -1.20 -5.80
N MET A 99 30.28 -2.18 -6.19
CA MET A 99 31.23 -2.02 -7.30
C MET A 99 30.51 -1.82 -8.64
N VAL A 100 29.46 -2.59 -8.91
CA VAL A 100 28.67 -2.42 -10.15
C VAL A 100 27.96 -1.07 -10.16
N ARG A 101 27.42 -0.62 -9.02
CA ARG A 101 26.74 0.67 -8.89
C ARG A 101 27.67 1.85 -9.12
N ASP A 102 28.89 1.78 -8.61
CA ASP A 102 29.96 2.75 -8.88
C ASP A 102 30.28 2.79 -10.39
N ARG A 103 30.66 1.65 -10.96
CA ARG A 103 31.06 1.53 -12.39
C ARG A 103 29.95 1.89 -13.37
N LEU A 104 28.70 1.60 -13.02
CA LEU A 104 27.53 1.86 -13.86
C LEU A 104 26.78 3.15 -13.51
N GLN A 105 27.33 3.96 -12.60
CA GLN A 105 26.77 5.24 -12.15
C GLN A 105 25.31 5.10 -11.72
N ALA A 106 25.04 4.18 -10.81
CA ALA A 106 23.68 3.85 -10.41
C ALA A 106 23.04 4.95 -9.54
N VAL A 107 21.73 5.07 -9.65
CA VAL A 107 20.87 5.77 -8.69
C VAL A 107 19.76 4.86 -8.23
N LYS A 108 19.25 5.06 -7.01
CA LYS A 108 18.02 4.40 -6.54
C LYS A 108 16.89 5.40 -6.48
N VAL A 109 15.72 5.03 -6.99
CA VAL A 109 14.57 5.91 -7.12
C VAL A 109 13.43 5.43 -6.24
N GLU A 110 12.89 6.34 -5.42
CA GLU A 110 11.75 6.06 -4.54
C GLU A 110 10.76 7.22 -4.59
N HIS A 111 9.47 6.90 -4.72
CA HIS A 111 8.39 7.86 -4.75
C HIS A 111 7.45 7.66 -3.56
N PHE A 112 7.47 8.59 -2.61
CA PHE A 112 6.62 8.58 -1.43
C PHE A 112 5.42 9.50 -1.68
N LYS A 113 4.27 8.92 -2.05
CA LYS A 113 3.06 9.66 -2.43
C LYS A 113 2.07 9.78 -1.27
N MET A 114 1.84 11.01 -0.80
CA MET A 114 0.87 11.31 0.28
C MET A 114 -0.50 11.66 -0.27
N SER A 115 -0.52 12.46 -1.33
CA SER A 115 -1.74 12.86 -2.05
C SER A 115 -1.42 13.09 -3.53
N SER A 116 -2.40 13.54 -4.31
CA SER A 116 -2.16 13.97 -5.69
C SER A 116 -1.26 15.20 -5.79
N SER A 117 -1.19 16.04 -4.76
CA SER A 117 -0.44 17.31 -4.76
C SER A 117 0.77 17.32 -3.81
N THR A 118 1.01 16.23 -3.07
CA THR A 118 2.05 16.14 -2.05
C THR A 118 2.78 14.81 -2.15
N SER A 119 4.09 14.85 -2.44
CA SER A 119 4.93 13.65 -2.50
C SER A 119 6.42 13.97 -2.53
N ILE A 120 7.26 13.04 -2.12
CA ILE A 120 8.72 13.09 -2.30
C ILE A 120 9.13 12.17 -3.45
N LEU A 121 9.91 12.69 -4.39
CA LEU A 121 10.75 11.86 -5.28
C LEU A 121 12.18 11.88 -4.73
N LEU A 122 12.61 10.77 -4.16
CA LEU A 122 13.95 10.59 -3.62
C LEU A 122 14.81 9.85 -4.65
N VAL A 123 15.91 10.49 -5.04
CA VAL A 123 16.95 9.90 -5.88
C VAL A 123 18.20 9.76 -5.03
N ARG A 124 18.51 8.52 -4.66
CA ARG A 124 19.73 8.15 -3.91
C ARG A 124 20.87 7.98 -4.89
N ASP A 125 21.92 8.76 -4.69
CA ASP A 125 23.18 8.65 -5.40
C ASP A 125 23.92 7.38 -4.95
N GLN A 126 23.90 6.34 -5.77
CA GLN A 126 24.63 5.08 -5.52
C GLN A 126 25.96 5.00 -6.27
N ALA A 127 26.25 6.00 -7.11
CA ALA A 127 27.41 6.03 -8.00
C ALA A 127 28.69 6.43 -7.28
N GLN A 128 28.59 7.16 -6.17
CA GLN A 128 29.72 7.79 -5.50
C GLN A 128 29.48 7.86 -3.97
N GLY A 129 30.47 8.39 -3.25
CA GLY A 129 30.42 8.50 -1.78
C GLY A 129 31.05 7.31 -1.04
N PHE A 130 30.72 7.15 0.23
CA PHE A 130 31.34 6.20 1.15
C PHE A 130 31.11 4.74 0.74
N TYR A 131 29.99 4.39 0.11
CA TYR A 131 29.76 3.00 -0.31
C TYR A 131 30.47 2.65 -1.63
N SER A 132 30.99 3.65 -2.35
CA SER A 132 31.85 3.44 -3.52
C SER A 132 33.32 3.24 -3.12
N GLY A 133 34.16 2.80 -4.06
CA GLY A 133 35.59 2.61 -3.82
C GLY A 133 35.97 1.36 -3.02
N LEU A 134 37.28 1.23 -2.77
CA LEU A 134 37.90 0.08 -2.10
C LEU A 134 38.51 0.49 -0.76
N ASN A 135 38.63 -0.49 0.12
CA ASN A 135 39.39 -0.35 1.36
C ASN A 135 40.88 -0.52 1.05
N THR A 136 41.71 0.31 1.69
CA THR A 136 43.17 0.14 1.71
C THR A 136 43.56 -0.34 3.09
N LEU A 137 44.14 -1.53 3.19
CA LEU A 137 44.77 -1.98 4.42
C LEU A 137 46.16 -1.34 4.49
N GLU A 138 46.40 -0.52 5.51
CA GLU A 138 47.71 0.07 5.73
C GLU A 138 48.75 -1.04 5.98
N SER A 139 50.03 -0.74 5.73
CA SER A 139 51.11 -1.73 5.81
C SER A 139 51.26 -2.40 7.19
N ASN A 140 50.72 -1.79 8.25
CA ASN A 140 50.73 -2.33 9.61
C ASN A 140 49.67 -3.44 9.84
N GLN A 141 48.74 -3.64 8.90
CA GLN A 141 47.56 -4.52 9.04
C GLN A 141 46.63 -4.22 10.23
N GLU A 142 46.81 -3.09 10.90
CA GLU A 142 46.01 -2.66 12.05
C GLU A 142 45.06 -1.51 11.69
N THR A 143 45.27 -0.86 10.55
CA THR A 143 44.50 0.29 10.11
C THR A 143 43.92 0.06 8.71
N VAL A 144 42.63 0.35 8.54
CA VAL A 144 41.97 0.38 7.23
C VAL A 144 41.58 1.82 6.92
N SER A 145 42.02 2.31 5.76
CA SER A 145 41.60 3.60 5.21
C SER A 145 40.63 3.39 4.05
N ARG A 146 39.65 4.31 3.92
CA ARG A 146 38.69 4.34 2.82
C ARG A 146 38.49 5.78 2.37
N SER A 147 38.61 6.03 1.07
CA SER A 147 38.42 7.35 0.49
C SER A 147 37.17 7.38 -0.38
N SER A 148 36.35 8.40 -0.18
CA SER A 148 35.16 8.65 -1.00
C SER A 148 35.49 9.67 -2.09
N TYR A 149 35.07 9.40 -3.32
CA TYR A 149 35.23 10.31 -4.44
C TYR A 149 33.87 10.85 -4.88
N PHE A 150 33.85 12.07 -5.40
CA PHE A 150 32.67 12.71 -5.95
C PHE A 150 33.04 13.41 -7.26
N SER A 151 32.20 13.27 -8.28
CA SER A 151 32.42 13.83 -9.61
C SER A 151 31.32 14.81 -9.98
N LYS A 152 31.69 16.01 -10.44
CA LYS A 152 30.74 17.00 -10.96
C LYS A 152 29.90 16.43 -12.10
N LYS A 153 30.53 15.67 -13.00
CA LYS A 153 29.88 15.04 -14.14
C LYS A 153 28.82 14.02 -13.70
N VAL A 154 29.11 13.22 -12.67
CA VAL A 154 28.14 12.27 -12.11
C VAL A 154 26.96 13.02 -11.49
N PHE A 155 27.21 14.09 -10.74
CA PHE A 155 26.12 14.95 -10.24
C PHE A 155 25.25 15.51 -11.36
N GLU A 156 25.84 15.97 -12.46
CA GLU A 156 25.10 16.48 -13.62
C GLU A 156 24.22 15.40 -14.26
N GLU A 157 24.73 14.18 -14.42
CA GLU A 157 23.96 13.03 -14.90
C GLU A 157 22.79 12.70 -13.96
N ILE A 158 23.02 12.69 -12.64
CA ILE A 158 21.98 12.43 -11.64
C ILE A 158 20.93 13.55 -11.63
N ILE A 159 21.32 14.82 -11.72
CA ILE A 159 20.38 15.95 -11.76
C ILE A 159 19.52 15.88 -13.03
N SER A 160 20.14 15.67 -14.19
CA SER A 160 19.43 15.53 -15.47
C SER A 160 18.41 14.39 -15.41
N PHE A 161 18.86 13.20 -14.95
CA PHE A 161 17.99 12.05 -14.73
C PHE A 161 16.83 12.36 -13.77
N SER A 162 17.13 12.99 -12.64
CA SER A 162 16.16 13.32 -11.60
C SER A 162 15.07 14.28 -12.10
N LEU A 163 15.45 15.27 -12.91
CA LEU A 163 14.51 16.19 -13.56
C LEU A 163 13.67 15.50 -14.64
N GLY A 164 14.25 14.55 -15.37
CA GLY A 164 13.50 13.69 -16.29
C GLY A 164 12.45 12.86 -15.55
N ARG A 165 12.89 12.20 -14.48
CA ARG A 165 12.03 11.35 -13.65
C ARG A 165 10.92 12.14 -12.95
N SER A 166 11.20 13.36 -12.50
CA SER A 166 10.16 14.20 -11.87
C SER A 166 9.04 14.57 -12.84
N ARG A 167 9.37 14.84 -14.12
CA ARG A 167 8.37 15.08 -15.17
C ARG A 167 7.53 13.84 -15.49
N GLU A 168 8.11 12.64 -15.42
CA GLU A 168 7.36 11.38 -15.58
C GLU A 168 6.37 11.17 -14.43
N VAL A 169 6.77 11.51 -13.20
CA VAL A 169 5.98 11.26 -11.99
C VAL A 169 4.90 12.33 -11.76
N TRP A 170 5.22 13.61 -12.00
CA TRP A 170 4.33 14.75 -11.69
C TRP A 170 3.74 15.43 -12.93
N GLY A 171 4.13 15.01 -14.13
CA GLY A 171 3.73 15.63 -15.38
C GLY A 171 4.58 16.86 -15.72
N SER A 172 4.60 17.22 -17.01
CA SER A 172 5.38 18.37 -17.49
C SER A 172 4.73 19.73 -17.19
N GLU A 173 3.44 19.75 -16.86
CA GLU A 173 2.65 20.95 -16.54
C GLU A 173 2.92 21.48 -15.12
N SER A 174 3.56 20.69 -14.26
CA SER A 174 3.95 21.09 -12.90
C SER A 174 5.47 20.91 -12.71
N PRO A 175 6.30 21.72 -13.40
CA PRO A 175 7.74 21.56 -13.34
C PRO A 175 8.25 21.91 -11.94
N ILE A 176 9.18 21.11 -11.46
CA ILE A 176 9.89 21.37 -10.22
C ILE A 176 10.84 22.55 -10.43
N THR A 177 10.73 23.53 -9.55
CA THR A 177 11.60 24.73 -9.56
C THR A 177 12.81 24.58 -8.65
N THR A 178 12.84 23.56 -7.78
CA THR A 178 13.88 23.39 -6.76
C THR A 178 14.31 21.95 -6.61
N VAL A 179 15.61 21.70 -6.63
CA VAL A 179 16.23 20.42 -6.34
C VAL A 179 17.00 20.53 -5.03
N THR A 180 16.70 19.66 -4.08
CA THR A 180 17.36 19.66 -2.77
C THR A 180 18.39 18.54 -2.71
N LEU A 181 19.66 18.91 -2.60
CA LEU A 181 20.77 18.00 -2.38
C LEU A 181 20.98 17.77 -0.88
N VAL A 182 20.69 16.55 -0.44
CA VAL A 182 20.83 16.09 0.94
C VAL A 182 22.19 15.43 1.13
N TYR A 183 23.18 16.21 1.53
CA TYR A 183 24.58 15.78 1.65
C TYR A 183 25.24 16.43 2.86
N LYS A 184 26.39 15.90 3.31
CA LYS A 184 27.30 16.64 4.20
C LYS A 184 28.10 17.68 3.41
N PHE A 185 27.39 18.58 2.73
CA PHE A 185 27.94 19.53 1.74
C PHE A 185 29.04 20.46 2.30
N HIS A 186 29.11 20.63 3.61
CA HIS A 186 30.14 21.43 4.29
C HIS A 186 31.55 20.84 4.15
N LEU A 187 31.68 19.53 3.89
CA LEU A 187 32.97 18.88 3.67
C LEU A 187 33.59 19.20 2.30
N PHE A 188 32.88 19.94 1.45
CA PHE A 188 33.33 20.32 0.11
C PHE A 188 33.82 21.78 0.05
N ASP A 189 34.09 22.41 1.20
CA ASP A 189 34.70 23.74 1.31
C ASP A 189 34.10 24.82 0.38
N GLY A 190 32.78 24.78 0.22
CA GLY A 190 32.03 25.73 -0.60
C GLY A 190 31.97 25.43 -2.11
N LEU A 191 32.66 24.39 -2.59
CA LEU A 191 32.65 23.96 -4.00
C LEU A 191 31.23 23.71 -4.53
N PHE A 192 30.38 23.10 -3.71
CA PHE A 192 28.97 22.83 -4.04
C PHE A 192 28.18 24.11 -4.35
N TYR A 193 28.46 25.22 -3.68
CA TYR A 193 27.81 26.50 -3.97
C TYR A 193 28.27 27.13 -5.30
N SER A 194 29.51 26.84 -5.73
CA SER A 194 29.98 27.22 -7.06
C SER A 194 29.20 26.43 -8.12
N TRP A 195 29.15 25.10 -7.98
CA TRP A 195 28.44 24.24 -8.92
C TRP A 195 26.93 24.49 -8.96
N ALA A 196 26.31 24.80 -7.82
CA ALA A 196 24.89 25.15 -7.76
C ALA A 196 24.51 26.34 -8.65
N LYS A 197 25.39 27.34 -8.79
CA LYS A 197 25.14 28.47 -9.69
C LYS A 197 25.15 28.02 -11.16
N GLU A 198 26.14 27.22 -11.52
CA GLU A 198 26.26 26.66 -12.88
C GLU A 198 25.09 25.73 -13.23
N TRP A 199 24.67 24.89 -12.28
CA TRP A 199 23.52 24.00 -12.44
C TRP A 199 22.21 24.76 -12.53
N LYS A 200 22.05 25.87 -11.78
CA LYS A 200 20.89 26.74 -11.91
C LYS A 200 20.78 27.34 -13.31
N GLU A 201 21.89 27.80 -13.87
CA GLU A 201 21.95 28.33 -15.24
C GLU A 201 21.68 27.23 -16.28
N SER A 202 22.23 26.03 -16.07
CA SER A 202 22.14 24.93 -17.04
C SER A 202 20.77 24.24 -17.05
N TYR A 203 20.15 24.07 -15.88
CA TYR A 203 18.92 23.29 -15.71
C TYR A 203 17.68 24.14 -15.39
N GLY A 204 17.84 25.44 -15.12
CA GLY A 204 16.73 26.34 -14.82
C GLY A 204 16.05 26.07 -13.47
N VAL A 205 16.73 25.42 -12.53
CA VAL A 205 16.20 25.05 -11.20
C VAL A 205 17.09 25.60 -10.09
N ASP A 206 16.47 25.98 -8.97
CA ASP A 206 17.22 26.34 -7.77
C ASP A 206 17.79 25.09 -7.10
N ILE A 207 19.10 25.10 -6.86
CA ILE A 207 19.79 24.04 -6.12
C ILE A 207 19.89 24.45 -4.65
N GLN A 208 19.30 23.65 -3.76
CA GLN A 208 19.39 23.82 -2.32
C GLN A 208 20.22 22.71 -1.70
N PHE A 209 20.93 23.02 -0.62
CA PHE A 209 21.69 22.03 0.15
C PHE A 209 21.15 21.93 1.57
N ILE A 210 21.04 20.70 2.06
CA ILE A 210 20.61 20.43 3.43
C ILE A 210 21.39 19.23 3.97
N GLN A 211 21.71 19.24 5.26
CA GLN A 211 22.31 18.07 5.91
C GLN A 211 21.22 17.03 6.20
N GLY A 212 21.56 15.74 6.12
CA GLY A 212 20.59 14.65 6.29
C GLY A 212 19.87 14.65 7.64
N ASP A 213 20.57 14.99 8.72
CA ASP A 213 19.98 15.15 10.06
C ASP A 213 18.94 16.29 10.12
N THR A 214 19.26 17.43 9.52
CA THR A 214 18.35 18.57 9.43
C THR A 214 17.17 18.28 8.50
N MET A 215 17.39 17.57 7.39
CA MET A 215 16.31 17.12 6.51
C MET A 215 15.34 16.21 7.27
N ASN A 216 15.84 15.20 7.98
CA ASN A 216 15.03 14.33 8.82
C ASN A 216 14.25 15.10 9.88
N ARG A 217 14.91 15.98 10.63
CA ARG A 217 14.24 16.82 11.63
C ARG A 217 13.10 17.62 11.01
N ASN A 218 13.34 18.24 9.84
CA ASN A 218 12.33 19.05 9.17
C ASN A 218 11.15 18.20 8.69
N LEU A 219 11.41 17.02 8.10
CA LEU A 219 10.36 16.08 7.70
C LEU A 219 9.53 15.60 8.90
N LEU A 220 10.17 15.33 10.03
CA LEU A 220 9.50 14.90 11.27
C LEU A 220 8.67 16.03 11.90
N ALA A 221 9.17 17.26 11.87
CA ALA A 221 8.52 18.41 12.51
C ALA A 221 7.40 19.02 11.66
N PHE A 222 7.57 19.06 10.34
CA PHE A 222 6.71 19.83 9.44
C PHE A 222 6.02 18.99 8.36
N GLY A 223 6.36 17.70 8.25
CA GLY A 223 5.84 16.83 7.20
C GLY A 223 6.35 17.19 5.81
N ILE A 224 5.65 16.69 4.80
CA ILE A 224 5.95 16.94 3.38
C ILE A 224 5.02 18.04 2.88
N GLN A 225 5.59 19.02 2.17
CA GLN A 225 4.83 20.10 1.56
C GLN A 225 5.06 20.11 0.05
N GLY A 226 3.97 19.97 -0.72
CA GLY A 226 4.03 19.94 -2.18
C GLY A 226 4.82 18.76 -2.73
N HIS A 227 5.27 18.89 -3.98
CA HIS A 227 6.20 17.97 -4.60
C HIS A 227 7.64 18.37 -4.28
N GLN A 228 8.42 17.44 -3.74
CA GLN A 228 9.81 17.68 -3.33
C GLN A 228 10.74 16.70 -4.04
N LEU A 229 11.67 17.21 -4.85
CA LEU A 229 12.72 16.41 -5.48
C LEU A 229 13.99 16.45 -4.61
N LEU A 230 14.33 15.31 -4.04
CA LEU A 230 15.48 15.14 -3.16
C LEU A 230 16.53 14.28 -3.86
N ILE A 231 17.74 14.81 -4.03
CA ILE A 231 18.92 14.01 -4.41
C ILE A 231 19.74 13.83 -3.15
N CYS A 232 19.97 12.59 -2.73
CA CYS A 232 20.56 12.30 -1.42
C CYS A 232 21.81 11.43 -1.56
N SER A 233 22.83 11.71 -0.73
CA SER A 233 24.03 10.86 -0.69
C SER A 233 23.68 9.43 -0.33
N ASN A 234 24.52 8.50 -0.76
CA ASN A 234 24.28 7.07 -0.62
C ASN A 234 23.90 6.66 0.82
N GLU A 235 24.66 7.14 1.80
CA GLU A 235 24.56 6.76 3.21
C GLU A 235 23.36 7.44 3.88
N TYR A 236 23.17 8.73 3.63
CA TYR A 236 22.05 9.47 4.21
C TYR A 236 20.73 8.91 3.68
N ALA A 237 20.62 8.65 2.38
CA ALA A 237 19.42 8.08 1.82
C ALA A 237 19.10 6.71 2.42
N ASP A 238 20.12 5.87 2.64
CA ASP A 238 19.95 4.56 3.27
C ASP A 238 19.40 4.68 4.70
N ILE A 239 19.99 5.57 5.50
CA ILE A 239 19.57 5.81 6.88
C ILE A 239 18.16 6.43 6.92
N MET A 240 17.87 7.35 6.00
CA MET A 240 16.58 8.03 5.91
C MET A 240 15.47 7.11 5.41
N GLN A 241 15.79 6.11 4.58
CA GLN A 241 14.82 5.25 3.90
C GLN A 241 13.88 4.55 4.88
N THR A 242 14.39 3.98 5.97
CA THR A 242 13.55 3.30 6.96
C THR A 242 12.52 4.26 7.59
N MET A 243 12.93 5.49 7.90
CA MET A 243 12.03 6.52 8.44
C MET A 243 10.99 6.96 7.41
N LEU A 244 11.41 7.15 6.15
CA LEU A 244 10.52 7.55 5.06
C LEU A 244 9.49 6.46 4.76
N LEU A 245 9.88 5.18 4.77
CA LEU A 245 8.97 4.05 4.60
C LEU A 245 7.95 3.95 5.75
N ASP A 246 8.39 4.09 7.00
CA ASP A 246 7.51 4.05 8.18
C ASP A 246 6.49 5.20 8.19
N ARG A 247 6.94 6.43 7.91
CA ARG A 247 6.10 7.63 8.01
C ARG A 247 5.29 7.91 6.75
N PHE A 248 5.82 7.57 5.58
CA PHE A 248 5.33 8.03 4.28
C PHE A 248 5.27 6.90 3.22
N GLY A 249 5.56 5.65 3.57
CA GLY A 249 5.47 4.51 2.68
C GLY A 249 4.21 3.65 2.90
N TYR A 250 4.00 2.67 2.02
CA TYR A 250 2.90 1.70 2.08
C TYR A 250 3.25 0.45 2.91
N GLY A 251 4.08 0.57 3.94
CA GLY A 251 4.41 -0.53 4.87
C GLY A 251 5.90 -0.71 5.19
N ALA A 252 6.21 -1.86 5.78
CA ALA A 252 7.54 -2.20 6.29
C ALA A 252 8.55 -2.51 5.16
N GLN A 253 9.84 -2.34 5.45
CA GLN A 253 10.95 -2.47 4.49
C GLN A 253 10.96 -3.83 3.78
N GLU A 254 10.58 -4.90 4.46
CA GLU A 254 10.57 -6.28 3.97
C GLU A 254 9.57 -6.49 2.83
N SER A 255 8.54 -5.66 2.76
CA SER A 255 7.50 -5.71 1.74
C SER A 255 7.73 -4.70 0.60
N ALA A 256 8.77 -3.86 0.66
CA ALA A 256 9.06 -2.87 -0.37
C ALA A 256 9.88 -3.48 -1.52
N CYS A 257 9.60 -3.06 -2.76
CA CYS A 257 10.53 -3.24 -3.88
C CYS A 257 11.35 -1.97 -4.09
N ALA A 258 12.54 -2.11 -4.68
CA ALA A 258 13.39 -0.98 -5.04
C ALA A 258 13.72 -1.00 -6.53
N GLU A 259 13.75 0.20 -7.14
CA GLU A 259 14.27 0.43 -8.49
C GLU A 259 15.66 1.10 -8.36
N ASN A 260 16.69 0.42 -8.84
CA ASN A 260 17.97 1.07 -9.17
C ASN A 260 17.99 1.35 -10.68
N VAL A 261 18.62 2.44 -11.10
CA VAL A 261 18.80 2.77 -12.52
C VAL A 261 20.29 2.96 -12.78
N TYR A 262 20.83 2.15 -13.69
CA TYR A 262 22.20 2.28 -14.15
C TYR A 262 22.27 3.36 -15.23
N LEU A 263 22.80 4.54 -14.90
CA LEU A 263 22.81 5.68 -15.82
C LEU A 263 23.80 5.48 -16.98
N SER A 264 24.93 4.79 -16.72
CA SER A 264 25.96 4.54 -17.74
C SER A 264 25.74 3.27 -18.57
N ALA A 265 24.74 2.46 -18.20
CA ALA A 265 24.29 1.30 -18.95
C ALA A 265 22.87 1.51 -19.43
N GLY A 266 22.66 1.72 -20.73
CA GLY A 266 21.34 1.98 -21.30
C GLY A 266 21.42 2.96 -22.46
N ARG A 267 20.28 3.20 -23.11
CA ARG A 267 20.11 4.37 -24.00
C ARG A 267 19.78 5.60 -23.13
N ASP A 268 19.15 6.62 -23.70
CA ASP A 268 18.86 7.93 -23.09
C ASP A 268 18.19 7.94 -21.69
N GLN A 269 17.70 6.81 -21.17
CA GLN A 269 17.03 6.70 -19.85
C GLN A 269 17.71 5.74 -18.84
N GLY A 270 18.85 5.13 -19.19
CA GLY A 270 19.52 4.11 -18.35
C GLY A 270 18.78 2.75 -18.33
N LEU A 271 19.31 1.81 -17.56
CA LEU A 271 18.75 0.46 -17.36
C LEU A 271 18.18 0.33 -15.95
N SER A 272 16.86 0.11 -15.85
CA SER A 272 16.19 -0.14 -14.57
C SER A 272 16.44 -1.57 -14.08
N GLU A 273 16.80 -1.69 -12.82
CA GLU A 273 16.96 -2.93 -12.06
C GLU A 273 15.96 -2.93 -10.91
N TYR A 274 15.09 -3.92 -10.87
CA TYR A 274 14.13 -4.15 -9.80
C TYR A 274 14.63 -5.26 -8.87
N GLN A 275 14.55 -5.02 -7.56
CA GLN A 275 14.95 -5.97 -6.53
C GLN A 275 13.94 -6.07 -5.38
N THR A 276 13.99 -7.19 -4.66
CA THR A 276 13.44 -7.29 -3.32
C THR A 276 14.29 -6.48 -2.33
N ALA A 277 13.66 -5.85 -1.33
CA ALA A 277 14.40 -5.11 -0.30
C ALA A 277 15.09 -6.03 0.75
N HIS A 278 14.61 -7.26 0.91
CA HIS A 278 15.23 -8.24 1.81
C HIS A 278 16.44 -8.94 1.15
N GLY A 279 17.35 -9.44 1.99
CA GLY A 279 18.53 -10.22 1.58
C GLY A 279 18.19 -11.65 1.12
N SER A 280 19.22 -12.49 1.00
CA SER A 280 19.14 -13.87 0.47
C SER A 280 18.35 -14.84 1.34
N ALA A 281 18.19 -14.51 2.63
CA ALA A 281 17.47 -15.33 3.61
C ALA A 281 17.86 -16.81 3.53
N ASP A 282 19.19 -17.08 3.50
CA ASP A 282 19.73 -18.41 3.23
C ASP A 282 19.21 -19.46 4.23
N ASP A 283 18.91 -19.04 5.46
CA ASP A 283 18.38 -19.85 6.56
C ASP A 283 16.98 -20.42 6.30
N ILE A 284 16.19 -19.83 5.41
CA ILE A 284 14.85 -20.30 5.04
C ILE A 284 14.75 -20.90 3.63
N THR A 285 15.89 -21.04 2.94
CA THR A 285 15.97 -21.63 1.59
C THR A 285 15.29 -22.99 1.52
N GLY A 286 14.39 -23.16 0.54
CA GLY A 286 13.70 -24.43 0.27
C GLY A 286 12.64 -24.81 1.31
N LYS A 287 12.37 -23.97 2.31
CA LYS A 287 11.33 -24.23 3.32
C LYS A 287 9.93 -23.78 2.87
N GLY A 288 9.82 -23.00 1.79
CA GLY A 288 8.55 -22.48 1.28
C GLY A 288 7.90 -21.46 2.19
N VAL A 289 8.71 -20.65 2.89
CA VAL A 289 8.25 -19.65 3.88
C VAL A 289 8.76 -18.23 3.60
N VAL A 290 9.45 -18.01 2.48
CA VAL A 290 9.88 -16.66 2.07
C VAL A 290 8.68 -15.79 1.75
N ASN A 291 8.73 -14.51 2.15
CA ASN A 291 7.67 -13.55 1.84
C ASN A 291 7.76 -13.10 0.38
N PRO A 292 6.75 -13.38 -0.48
CA PRO A 292 6.80 -13.02 -1.89
C PRO A 292 6.37 -11.58 -2.18
N THR A 293 5.95 -10.80 -1.17
CA THR A 293 5.32 -9.48 -1.33
C THR A 293 6.18 -8.49 -2.12
N ALA A 294 7.48 -8.40 -1.79
CA ALA A 294 8.41 -7.51 -2.50
C ALA A 294 8.59 -7.92 -3.97
N THR A 295 8.63 -9.23 -4.26
CA THR A 295 8.70 -9.76 -5.62
C THR A 295 7.46 -9.44 -6.44
N ILE A 296 6.28 -9.55 -5.82
CA ILE A 296 4.99 -9.19 -6.45
C ILE A 296 4.97 -7.70 -6.82
N ARG A 297 5.37 -6.82 -5.89
CA ARG A 297 5.47 -5.38 -6.14
C ARG A 297 6.49 -5.04 -7.22
N ALA A 298 7.63 -5.74 -7.25
CA ALA A 298 8.63 -5.57 -8.30
C ALA A 298 8.08 -5.92 -9.70
N ALA A 299 7.33 -7.03 -9.82
CA ALA A 299 6.68 -7.41 -11.07
C ALA A 299 5.66 -6.36 -11.55
N ALA A 300 4.85 -5.82 -10.63
CA ALA A 300 3.89 -4.77 -10.94
C ALA A 300 4.58 -3.46 -11.35
N ALA A 301 5.61 -3.03 -10.61
CA ALA A 301 6.35 -1.81 -10.91
C ALA A 301 7.04 -1.85 -12.28
N LEU A 302 7.62 -3.00 -12.62
CA LEU A 302 8.24 -3.21 -13.93
C LEU A 302 7.19 -3.16 -15.06
N LEU A 303 6.03 -3.80 -14.89
CA LEU A 303 4.96 -3.79 -15.89
C LEU A 303 4.34 -2.42 -16.08
N GLU A 304 4.12 -1.66 -15.01
CA GLU A 304 3.57 -0.32 -15.10
C GLU A 304 4.48 0.60 -15.89
N ARG A 305 5.79 0.58 -15.56
CA ARG A 305 6.78 1.44 -16.17
C ARG A 305 7.11 1.02 -17.61
N HIS A 306 7.39 -0.25 -17.83
CA HIS A 306 7.96 -0.72 -19.11
C HIS A 306 6.94 -1.47 -20.00
N GLY A 307 5.91 -2.07 -19.40
CA GLY A 307 4.84 -2.77 -20.12
C GLY A 307 3.66 -1.87 -20.52
N GLY A 308 3.54 -0.67 -19.93
CA GLY A 308 2.40 0.22 -20.15
C GLY A 308 1.13 -0.23 -19.45
N CYS A 309 1.26 -1.09 -18.44
CA CYS A 309 0.14 -1.59 -17.62
C CYS A 309 -0.19 -0.59 -16.51
N GLN A 310 -0.79 0.55 -16.88
CA GLN A 310 -1.10 1.63 -15.93
C GLN A 310 -2.00 1.16 -14.79
N GLY A 311 -1.67 1.56 -13.55
CA GLY A 311 -2.45 1.23 -12.35
C GLY A 311 -2.21 -0.17 -11.77
N VAL A 312 -1.35 -1.00 -12.36
CA VAL A 312 -1.12 -2.38 -11.88
C VAL A 312 -0.44 -2.40 -10.51
N GLN A 313 0.45 -1.45 -10.18
CA GLN A 313 1.02 -1.36 -8.82
C GLN A 313 -0.07 -1.08 -7.78
N HIS A 314 -0.92 -0.08 -8.06
CA HIS A 314 -2.02 0.27 -7.17
C HIS A 314 -2.99 -0.90 -6.97
N GLN A 315 -3.32 -1.62 -8.04
CA GLN A 315 -4.13 -2.83 -7.96
C GLN A 315 -3.48 -3.91 -7.09
N MET A 316 -2.15 -4.10 -7.19
CA MET A 316 -1.44 -5.05 -6.34
C MET A 316 -1.43 -4.65 -4.89
N ASP A 317 -1.24 -3.37 -4.57
CA ASP A 317 -1.30 -2.90 -3.18
C ASP A 317 -2.69 -3.15 -2.58
N ILE A 318 -3.77 -2.84 -3.31
CA ILE A 318 -5.14 -3.17 -2.88
C ILE A 318 -5.29 -4.68 -2.66
N THR A 319 -4.82 -5.51 -3.59
CA THR A 319 -4.96 -6.97 -3.51
C THR A 319 -4.19 -7.54 -2.31
N LEU A 320 -2.98 -7.04 -2.04
CA LEU A 320 -2.16 -7.43 -0.89
C LEU A 320 -2.82 -6.99 0.43
N ASP A 321 -3.42 -5.81 0.48
CA ASP A 321 -4.19 -5.34 1.64
C ASP A 321 -5.44 -6.19 1.88
N GLU A 322 -6.15 -6.59 0.82
CA GLU A 322 -7.29 -7.51 0.91
C GLU A 322 -6.86 -8.92 1.38
N MET A 323 -5.72 -9.43 0.91
CA MET A 323 -5.16 -10.69 1.40
C MET A 323 -4.83 -10.60 2.88
N ARG A 324 -4.21 -9.50 3.30
CA ARG A 324 -3.91 -9.22 4.72
C ARG A 324 -5.20 -9.16 5.55
N ALA A 325 -6.25 -8.52 5.05
CA ALA A 325 -7.56 -8.47 5.69
C ALA A 325 -8.23 -9.84 5.83
N LYS A 326 -7.94 -10.78 4.93
CA LYS A 326 -8.37 -12.19 4.98
C LYS A 326 -7.45 -13.11 5.79
N ASP A 327 -6.53 -12.53 6.57
CA ASP A 327 -5.49 -13.24 7.34
C ASP A 327 -4.54 -14.12 6.50
N ILE A 328 -4.43 -13.85 5.20
CA ILE A 328 -3.50 -14.52 4.29
C ILE A 328 -2.16 -13.80 4.41
N ARG A 329 -1.41 -14.12 5.47
CA ARG A 329 -0.13 -13.51 5.81
C ARG A 329 0.98 -14.54 5.91
N THR A 330 2.18 -14.18 5.48
CA THR A 330 3.39 -15.00 5.64
C THR A 330 3.93 -14.93 7.07
N PHE A 331 4.88 -15.80 7.40
CA PHE A 331 5.38 -15.99 8.77
C PHE A 331 6.03 -14.73 9.37
N ASP A 332 6.80 -14.00 8.56
CA ASP A 332 7.43 -12.73 8.94
C ASP A 332 6.40 -11.62 9.26
N GLN A 333 5.20 -11.71 8.70
CA GLN A 333 4.08 -10.81 8.97
C GLN A 333 3.16 -11.32 10.09
N GLY A 334 3.60 -12.34 10.85
CA GLY A 334 2.87 -12.96 11.94
C GLY A 334 1.73 -13.90 11.52
N GLY A 335 1.72 -14.34 10.25
CA GLY A 335 0.76 -15.31 9.73
C GLY A 335 1.32 -16.73 9.66
N THR A 336 0.57 -17.62 9.02
CA THR A 336 0.92 -19.06 8.87
C THR A 336 0.95 -19.52 7.41
N THR A 337 0.76 -18.59 6.47
CA THR A 337 0.64 -18.93 5.04
C THR A 337 2.02 -19.18 4.45
N LYS A 338 2.19 -20.35 3.82
CA LYS A 338 3.39 -20.67 3.03
C LYS A 338 3.44 -19.87 1.73
N THR A 339 4.65 -19.65 1.22
CA THR A 339 4.92 -18.83 0.02
C THR A 339 4.02 -19.20 -1.16
N GLU A 340 3.94 -20.49 -1.48
CA GLU A 340 3.17 -20.95 -2.64
C GLU A 340 1.65 -20.78 -2.45
N ALA A 341 1.14 -21.01 -1.24
CA ALA A 341 -0.27 -20.79 -0.92
C ALA A 341 -0.61 -19.29 -0.99
N PHE A 342 0.29 -18.43 -0.55
CA PHE A 342 0.15 -16.97 -0.64
C PHE A 342 0.05 -16.52 -2.10
N VAL A 343 0.98 -16.94 -2.95
CA VAL A 343 0.94 -16.56 -4.37
C VAL A 343 -0.26 -17.16 -5.10
N ALA A 344 -0.67 -18.39 -4.79
CA ALA A 344 -1.87 -18.98 -5.36
C ALA A 344 -3.16 -18.25 -4.93
N ALA A 345 -3.22 -17.73 -3.70
CA ALA A 345 -4.32 -16.88 -3.26
C ALA A 345 -4.33 -15.54 -4.00
N LEU A 346 -3.17 -14.89 -4.14
CA LEU A 346 -3.01 -13.66 -4.90
C LEU A 346 -3.49 -13.84 -6.35
N LEU A 347 -2.98 -14.86 -7.06
CA LEU A 347 -3.33 -15.09 -8.47
C LEU A 347 -4.82 -15.37 -8.68
N ARG A 348 -5.48 -16.03 -7.73
CA ARG A 348 -6.95 -16.25 -7.77
C ARG A 348 -7.73 -14.95 -7.65
N MET A 349 -7.22 -13.98 -6.90
CA MET A 349 -7.87 -12.67 -6.75
C MET A 349 -7.68 -11.79 -7.99
N ILE A 350 -6.55 -11.95 -8.69
CA ILE A 350 -6.21 -11.13 -9.86
C ILE A 350 -6.80 -11.71 -11.16
N VAL A 351 -6.87 -13.04 -11.28
CA VAL A 351 -7.37 -13.74 -12.47
C VAL A 351 -8.42 -14.78 -12.06
N PRO A 352 -9.72 -14.41 -12.01
CA PRO A 352 -10.79 -15.29 -11.50
C PRO A 352 -10.96 -16.62 -12.26
N ASN A 353 -10.36 -16.78 -13.45
CA ASN A 353 -10.54 -17.92 -14.35
C ASN A 353 -9.23 -18.63 -14.78
N LEU A 354 -8.15 -18.54 -14.00
CA LEU A 354 -6.93 -19.28 -14.34
C LEU A 354 -7.13 -20.81 -14.14
N PRO A 355 -6.96 -21.66 -15.15
CA PRO A 355 -6.96 -23.12 -14.95
C PRO A 355 -5.66 -23.50 -14.23
N ILE A 356 -5.77 -23.98 -12.99
CA ILE A 356 -4.62 -24.42 -12.20
C ILE A 356 -4.37 -25.91 -12.47
N SER A 357 -3.21 -26.23 -13.06
CA SER A 357 -2.60 -27.56 -12.94
C SER A 357 -1.65 -27.55 -11.74
N VAL A 358 -2.08 -28.10 -10.60
CA VAL A 358 -1.17 -28.44 -9.50
C VAL A 358 -1.48 -29.86 -9.07
N SER A 359 -0.52 -30.76 -9.32
CA SER A 359 -0.48 -32.08 -8.72
C SER A 359 0.00 -31.97 -7.28
N ALA A 360 -0.90 -32.09 -6.31
CA ALA A 360 -0.55 -32.42 -4.94
C ALA A 360 -1.67 -33.28 -4.33
N ARG A 361 -1.24 -34.30 -3.60
CA ARG A 361 -2.02 -35.45 -3.12
C ARG A 361 -3.04 -35.10 -2.05
N ASP A 362 -4.18 -35.79 -2.17
CA ASP A 362 -5.11 -36.33 -1.17
C ASP A 362 -5.58 -35.45 0.01
N PRO A 363 -6.81 -34.91 -0.07
CA PRO A 363 -7.56 -34.40 1.07
C PRO A 363 -8.72 -35.36 1.41
N SER A 364 -8.43 -36.53 1.96
CA SER A 364 -9.45 -37.37 2.61
C SER A 364 -9.73 -36.86 4.03
N GLU A 365 -10.27 -35.65 4.18
CA GLU A 365 -10.99 -35.19 5.39
C GLU A 365 -11.52 -33.75 5.22
N ALA A 366 -12.52 -33.57 4.36
CA ALA A 366 -13.41 -32.42 4.47
C ALA A 366 -14.81 -32.86 4.05
N ARG A 367 -15.70 -32.90 5.04
CA ARG A 367 -17.10 -33.31 4.89
C ARG A 367 -17.80 -32.50 3.81
N SER A 368 -18.54 -33.22 2.98
CA SER A 368 -19.54 -32.75 2.04
C SER A 368 -20.45 -31.67 2.66
N LEU A 369 -20.52 -30.52 2.03
CA LEU A 369 -21.72 -29.68 2.01
C LEU A 369 -21.94 -29.21 0.57
N SER A 370 -22.82 -29.91 -0.14
CA SER A 370 -23.42 -29.39 -1.37
C SER A 370 -24.54 -28.41 -1.00
N SER A 371 -24.61 -27.25 -1.65
CA SER A 371 -25.83 -26.79 -2.37
C SER A 371 -25.65 -25.36 -2.87
N ALA A 372 -26.33 -25.03 -3.97
CA ALA A 372 -26.38 -23.73 -4.63
C ALA A 372 -26.59 -22.53 -3.66
N PRO A 373 -26.21 -21.29 -4.01
CA PRO A 373 -26.28 -20.14 -3.12
C PRO A 373 -27.72 -19.87 -2.68
N ARG A 374 -27.99 -20.08 -1.39
CA ARG A 374 -29.23 -19.67 -0.72
C ARG A 374 -29.10 -18.18 -0.38
N ARG A 375 -30.04 -17.33 -0.84
CA ARG A 375 -30.08 -15.91 -0.45
C ARG A 375 -30.22 -15.82 1.08
N ALA A 376 -29.23 -15.21 1.73
CA ALA A 376 -29.21 -15.02 3.18
C ALA A 376 -30.37 -14.12 3.64
N LYS A 377 -31.05 -14.50 4.74
CA LYS A 377 -32.19 -13.72 5.25
C LYS A 377 -31.69 -12.39 5.80
N SER A 378 -32.06 -11.28 5.14
CA SER A 378 -31.47 -9.96 5.35
C SER A 378 -32.49 -8.91 5.79
N CYS A 379 -32.08 -7.97 6.65
CA CYS A 379 -32.88 -6.83 7.09
C CYS A 379 -32.15 -5.51 6.81
N LEU A 380 -32.87 -4.49 6.30
CA LEU A 380 -32.38 -3.11 6.24
C LEU A 380 -32.63 -2.43 7.59
N VAL A 381 -31.55 -2.01 8.25
CA VAL A 381 -31.58 -1.30 9.52
C VAL A 381 -31.21 0.16 9.29
N VAL A 382 -32.17 1.07 9.49
CA VAL A 382 -31.99 2.51 9.33
C VAL A 382 -31.84 3.17 10.70
N MET A 383 -30.63 3.62 10.99
CA MET A 383 -30.20 4.20 12.26
C MET A 383 -30.42 5.71 12.30
N ASP A 384 -31.12 6.18 13.33
CA ASP A 384 -31.21 7.59 13.76
C ASP A 384 -31.51 8.59 12.63
N PHE A 385 -32.31 8.17 11.65
CA PHE A 385 -32.73 9.03 10.55
C PHE A 385 -33.85 10.00 10.97
N GLN A 386 -33.59 10.77 12.02
CA GLN A 386 -34.53 11.63 12.73
C GLN A 386 -34.27 13.12 12.46
N ASN A 387 -35.32 13.93 12.57
CA ASN A 387 -35.29 15.36 12.23
C ASN A 387 -34.22 16.17 12.99
N ASP A 388 -34.03 15.93 14.30
CA ASP A 388 -33.04 16.69 15.08
C ASP A 388 -31.60 16.46 14.60
N PHE A 389 -31.24 15.24 14.21
CA PHE A 389 -29.91 14.92 13.69
C PHE A 389 -29.70 15.48 12.29
N MET A 390 -30.72 15.37 11.43
CA MET A 390 -30.69 15.92 10.07
C MET A 390 -30.59 17.45 10.06
N ALA A 391 -31.29 18.13 10.98
CA ALA A 391 -31.32 19.59 11.06
C ALA A 391 -30.02 20.19 11.64
N GLN A 392 -29.33 19.44 12.51
CA GLN A 392 -28.14 19.92 13.22
C GLN A 392 -26.82 19.51 12.55
N TYR A 393 -26.88 18.77 11.45
CA TYR A 393 -25.68 18.35 10.74
C TYR A 393 -24.98 19.54 10.06
N LYS A 394 -23.67 19.64 10.25
CA LYS A 394 -22.88 20.84 9.89
C LYS A 394 -22.69 21.05 8.39
N THR A 395 -22.84 20.01 7.58
CA THR A 395 -22.52 20.05 6.14
C THR A 395 -23.79 19.82 5.29
N PRO A 396 -24.45 20.89 4.79
CA PRO A 396 -25.71 20.77 4.05
C PRO A 396 -25.66 19.86 2.82
N ARG A 397 -24.52 19.84 2.10
CA ARG A 397 -24.33 18.99 0.92
C ARG A 397 -24.41 17.50 1.25
N VAL A 398 -23.90 17.07 2.40
CA VAL A 398 -23.96 15.68 2.85
C VAL A 398 -25.40 15.29 3.19
N MET A 399 -26.15 16.18 3.84
CA MET A 399 -27.57 15.96 4.11
C MET A 399 -28.42 15.94 2.85
N GLN A 400 -28.08 16.75 1.85
CA GLN A 400 -28.73 16.72 0.53
C GLN A 400 -28.51 15.38 -0.16
N ARG A 401 -27.26 14.89 -0.18
CA ARG A 401 -26.90 13.54 -0.69
C ARG A 401 -27.76 12.46 -0.03
N ILE A 402 -27.85 12.45 1.29
CA ILE A 402 -28.58 11.37 2.00
C ILE A 402 -30.09 11.46 1.77
N LYS A 403 -30.65 12.68 1.68
CA LYS A 403 -32.07 12.86 1.31
C LYS A 403 -32.40 12.35 -0.09
N GLU A 404 -31.41 12.28 -0.98
CA GLU A 404 -31.55 11.73 -2.32
C GLU A 404 -31.41 10.20 -2.35
N TYR A 405 -30.41 9.65 -1.65
CA TYR A 405 -30.10 8.21 -1.72
C TYR A 405 -30.90 7.34 -0.74
N MET A 406 -31.26 7.84 0.44
CA MET A 406 -32.00 7.06 1.44
C MET A 406 -33.37 6.56 0.92
N PRO A 407 -34.20 7.39 0.25
CA PRO A 407 -35.47 6.92 -0.30
C PRO A 407 -35.28 5.84 -1.37
N ARG A 408 -34.26 5.99 -2.24
CA ARG A 408 -33.92 4.99 -3.27
C ARG A 408 -33.59 3.64 -2.66
N LEU A 409 -32.82 3.63 -1.57
CA LEU A 409 -32.43 2.41 -0.87
C LEU A 409 -33.63 1.74 -0.18
N VAL A 410 -34.47 2.52 0.50
CA VAL A 410 -35.67 2.03 1.18
C VAL A 410 -36.66 1.42 0.17
N ASP A 411 -36.90 2.11 -0.95
CA ASP A 411 -37.80 1.60 -1.99
C ASP A 411 -37.28 0.34 -2.64
N TRP A 412 -35.97 0.24 -2.83
CA TRP A 412 -35.34 -0.99 -3.31
C TRP A 412 -35.49 -2.14 -2.32
N ALA A 413 -35.23 -1.91 -1.03
CA ALA A 413 -35.37 -2.95 0.00
C ALA A 413 -36.81 -3.50 0.03
N ARG A 414 -37.82 -2.62 -0.14
CA ARG A 414 -39.23 -3.03 -0.26
C ARG A 414 -39.49 -3.87 -1.51
N ARG A 415 -38.94 -3.49 -2.66
CA ARG A 415 -39.08 -4.27 -3.91
C ARG A 415 -38.46 -5.66 -3.81
N GLU A 416 -37.35 -5.79 -3.09
CA GLU A 416 -36.69 -7.08 -2.84
C GLU A 416 -37.36 -7.88 -1.69
N GLY A 417 -38.40 -7.32 -1.05
CA GLY A 417 -39.10 -7.98 0.06
C GLY A 417 -38.26 -8.08 1.33
N MET A 418 -37.29 -7.19 1.53
CA MET A 418 -36.47 -7.12 2.74
C MET A 418 -37.25 -6.49 3.89
N ASP A 419 -37.09 -7.04 5.09
CA ASP A 419 -37.59 -6.42 6.32
C ASP A 419 -36.87 -5.09 6.59
N ILE A 420 -37.61 -4.07 7.03
CA ILE A 420 -37.06 -2.75 7.34
C ILE A 420 -37.27 -2.44 8.83
N ALA A 421 -36.17 -2.14 9.52
CA ALA A 421 -36.15 -1.73 10.91
C ALA A 421 -35.65 -0.28 11.03
N TRP A 422 -36.51 0.60 11.53
CA TRP A 422 -36.18 1.96 11.89
C TRP A 422 -35.76 2.00 13.35
N VAL A 423 -34.51 2.37 13.61
CA VAL A 423 -33.98 2.48 14.97
C VAL A 423 -33.84 3.95 15.30
N ARG A 424 -34.59 4.42 16.31
CA ARG A 424 -34.63 5.82 16.73
C ARG A 424 -33.92 6.01 18.06
N PHE A 425 -33.09 7.04 18.17
CA PHE A 425 -32.57 7.49 19.44
C PHE A 425 -33.60 8.36 20.16
N LEU A 426 -33.81 8.08 21.46
CA LEU A 426 -34.54 8.97 22.36
C LEU A 426 -33.60 9.50 23.42
N GLY A 427 -33.34 10.81 23.38
CA GLY A 427 -32.36 11.47 24.22
C GLY A 427 -32.91 12.06 25.52
N ASP A 428 -34.16 11.78 25.89
CA ASP A 428 -34.79 12.33 27.09
C ASP A 428 -33.94 12.11 28.35
N GLU A 429 -33.86 13.14 29.20
CA GLU A 429 -33.05 13.06 30.43
C GLU A 429 -33.48 11.94 31.38
N LYS A 430 -34.76 11.53 31.34
CA LYS A 430 -35.27 10.39 32.13
C LYS A 430 -34.63 9.05 31.77
N TYR A 431 -34.10 8.92 30.55
CA TYR A 431 -33.42 7.71 30.08
C TYR A 431 -31.90 7.75 30.31
N GLN A 432 -31.34 8.93 30.58
CA GLN A 432 -29.90 9.12 30.71
C GLN A 432 -29.38 8.70 32.10
N PRO A 433 -28.29 7.91 32.18
CA PRO A 433 -27.60 7.66 33.45
C PRO A 433 -27.13 8.96 34.11
N ALA A 434 -26.98 8.94 35.44
CA ALA A 434 -26.58 10.12 36.22
C ALA A 434 -25.29 10.78 35.71
N THR A 435 -24.28 9.98 35.35
CA THR A 435 -23.00 10.47 34.83
C THR A 435 -23.13 11.12 33.45
N TRP A 436 -24.08 10.68 32.61
CA TRP A 436 -24.34 11.31 31.32
C TRP A 436 -24.99 12.68 31.52
N ARG A 437 -26.04 12.77 32.36
CA ARG A 437 -26.68 14.06 32.68
C ARG A 437 -25.68 15.09 33.20
N GLN A 438 -24.78 14.66 34.09
CA GLN A 438 -23.71 15.52 34.61
C GLN A 438 -22.76 15.99 33.50
N ARG A 439 -22.30 15.11 32.60
CA ARG A 439 -21.46 15.51 31.45
C ARG A 439 -22.18 16.49 30.54
N ASN A 440 -23.46 16.28 30.27
CA ASN A 440 -24.26 17.19 29.44
C ASN A 440 -24.38 18.57 30.10
N GLN A 441 -24.62 18.64 31.41
CA GLN A 441 -24.66 19.90 32.15
C GLN A 441 -23.33 20.65 32.09
N ILE A 442 -22.20 19.95 32.30
CA ILE A 442 -20.84 20.54 32.21
C ILE A 442 -20.57 21.07 30.80
N GLN A 443 -21.01 20.36 29.77
CA GLN A 443 -20.75 20.69 28.37
C GLN A 443 -21.83 21.59 27.74
N GLY A 444 -22.83 22.03 28.51
CA GLY A 444 -23.95 22.82 27.99
C GLY A 444 -24.77 22.12 26.90
N ARG A 445 -24.81 20.78 26.91
CA ARG A 445 -25.54 19.98 25.90
C ARG A 445 -27.00 19.80 26.30
N ARG A 446 -27.90 19.98 25.33
CA ARG A 446 -29.33 19.72 25.46
C ARG A 446 -29.70 18.31 24.96
N ALA A 447 -30.79 17.74 25.47
CA ALA A 447 -31.37 16.51 24.94
C ALA A 447 -31.90 16.70 23.51
N TRP A 448 -31.61 15.74 22.64
CA TRP A 448 -32.10 15.66 21.25
C TRP A 448 -33.04 14.48 21.09
N CYS A 449 -33.89 14.53 20.07
CA CYS A 449 -34.87 13.49 19.75
C CYS A 449 -35.74 13.14 20.96
N LYS A 450 -36.32 14.15 21.62
CA LYS A 450 -37.18 13.92 22.79
C LYS A 450 -38.47 13.23 22.39
N GLU A 451 -38.92 12.28 23.19
CA GLU A 451 -40.15 11.52 22.97
C GLU A 451 -41.34 12.45 22.70
N GLY A 452 -42.08 12.18 21.61
CA GLY A 452 -43.23 12.99 21.18
C GLY A 452 -42.91 14.34 20.54
N SER A 453 -41.63 14.69 20.35
CA SER A 453 -41.24 15.91 19.64
C SER A 453 -41.03 15.67 18.15
N TRP A 454 -41.21 16.73 17.34
CA TRP A 454 -40.85 16.73 15.92
C TRP A 454 -39.43 16.22 15.67
N GLY A 455 -38.50 16.60 16.55
CA GLY A 455 -37.09 16.18 16.48
C GLY A 455 -36.89 14.67 16.55
N ALA A 456 -37.78 13.95 17.22
CA ALA A 456 -37.73 12.49 17.35
C ALA A 456 -38.41 11.74 16.20
N GLU A 457 -39.15 12.43 15.33
CA GLU A 457 -39.79 11.82 14.17
C GLU A 457 -38.75 11.46 13.10
N ILE A 458 -39.02 10.37 12.36
CA ILE A 458 -38.21 9.98 11.20
C ILE A 458 -38.37 11.05 10.11
N ALA A 459 -37.27 11.39 9.44
CA ALA A 459 -37.24 12.47 8.47
C ALA A 459 -38.22 12.24 7.31
N SER A 460 -39.03 13.25 6.99
CA SER A 460 -40.17 13.14 6.05
C SER A 460 -39.80 12.82 4.60
N CYS A 461 -38.51 12.87 4.24
CA CYS A 461 -38.04 12.44 2.92
C CYS A 461 -38.17 10.92 2.68
N VAL A 462 -38.45 10.13 3.72
CA VAL A 462 -38.81 8.72 3.61
C VAL A 462 -40.17 8.48 4.27
N GLN A 463 -41.01 7.67 3.64
CA GLN A 463 -42.30 7.30 4.20
C GLN A 463 -42.18 5.97 4.94
N VAL A 464 -42.42 5.96 6.26
CA VAL A 464 -42.51 4.74 7.07
C VAL A 464 -43.84 4.04 6.78
N GLN A 465 -43.79 2.74 6.49
CA GLN A 465 -44.99 1.95 6.17
C GLN A 465 -45.44 1.12 7.38
N THR A 466 -46.70 0.66 7.35
CA THR A 466 -47.32 -0.08 8.48
C THR A 466 -46.67 -1.41 8.79
N HIS A 467 -45.94 -2.00 7.83
CA HIS A 467 -45.19 -3.24 8.00
C HIS A 467 -43.73 -3.04 8.42
N ASP A 468 -43.23 -1.80 8.40
CA ASP A 468 -41.89 -1.50 8.91
C ASP A 468 -41.88 -1.67 10.44
N ARG A 469 -40.73 -2.03 11.01
CA ARG A 469 -40.55 -2.11 12.45
C ARG A 469 -39.89 -0.85 12.97
N ILE A 470 -40.32 -0.35 14.12
CA ILE A 470 -39.72 0.80 14.79
C ILE A 470 -39.23 0.36 16.16
N PHE A 471 -37.97 0.68 16.46
CA PHE A 471 -37.33 0.40 17.74
C PHE A 471 -36.76 1.69 18.33
N ASP A 472 -37.00 1.92 19.62
CA ASP A 472 -36.52 3.11 20.32
C ASP A 472 -35.36 2.76 21.26
N LYS A 473 -34.15 3.24 20.93
CA LYS A 473 -33.00 3.16 21.83
C LYS A 473 -32.98 4.36 22.76
N LYS A 474 -33.30 4.09 24.03
CA LYS A 474 -33.44 5.08 25.11
C LYS A 474 -32.07 5.44 25.68
N ALA A 475 -31.51 6.56 25.25
CA ALA A 475 -30.19 7.06 25.65
C ALA A 475 -29.02 6.04 25.46
N HIS A 476 -29.04 5.30 24.35
CA HIS A 476 -27.97 4.38 23.96
C HIS A 476 -27.57 4.57 22.49
N PHE A 477 -26.30 4.31 22.15
CA PHE A 477 -25.84 4.30 20.76
C PHE A 477 -26.04 2.93 20.10
N ASP A 478 -25.69 1.86 20.82
CA ASP A 478 -25.86 0.48 20.38
C ASP A 478 -27.34 0.05 20.53
N PRO A 479 -28.04 -0.32 19.44
CA PRO A 479 -29.42 -0.81 19.50
C PRO A 479 -29.56 -2.17 20.17
N PHE A 480 -28.48 -2.97 20.24
CA PHE A 480 -28.50 -4.28 20.88
C PHE A 480 -28.47 -4.22 22.42
N LEU A 481 -28.46 -3.03 23.01
CA LEU A 481 -28.73 -2.84 24.44
C LEU A 481 -30.24 -2.88 24.75
N GLY A 482 -31.12 -2.84 23.73
CA GLY A 482 -32.56 -3.08 23.87
C GLY A 482 -32.92 -4.52 23.56
N GLU A 483 -33.76 -5.14 24.41
CA GLU A 483 -34.19 -6.54 24.25
C GLU A 483 -35.03 -6.73 22.97
N ASP A 484 -35.92 -5.79 22.64
CA ASP A 484 -36.82 -5.88 21.49
C ASP A 484 -36.05 -5.96 20.15
N PHE A 485 -35.10 -5.05 19.94
CA PHE A 485 -34.28 -5.06 18.72
C PHE A 485 -33.35 -6.27 18.69
N THR A 486 -32.75 -6.63 19.83
CA THR A 486 -31.87 -7.80 19.92
C THR A 486 -32.60 -9.08 19.52
N SER A 487 -33.78 -9.30 20.10
CA SER A 487 -34.63 -10.46 19.78
C SER A 487 -35.03 -10.46 18.31
N TYR A 488 -35.46 -9.32 17.77
CA TYR A 488 -35.83 -9.18 16.36
C TYR A 488 -34.65 -9.49 15.42
N ALA A 489 -33.46 -8.96 15.70
CA ALA A 489 -32.27 -9.12 14.87
C ALA A 489 -31.77 -10.57 14.79
N THR A 490 -32.04 -11.41 15.79
CA THR A 490 -31.71 -12.86 15.73
C THR A 490 -32.43 -13.62 14.62
N GLY A 491 -33.52 -13.05 14.09
CA GLY A 491 -34.27 -13.63 12.98
C GLY A 491 -33.60 -13.51 11.61
N PHE A 492 -32.42 -12.87 11.53
CA PHE A 492 -31.70 -12.57 10.29
C PHE A 492 -30.28 -13.13 10.33
N GLU A 493 -29.69 -13.33 9.17
CA GLU A 493 -28.28 -13.70 9.01
C GLU A 493 -27.42 -12.47 8.69
N ARG A 494 -28.03 -11.44 8.09
CA ARG A 494 -27.36 -10.22 7.63
C ARG A 494 -28.18 -8.97 7.91
N LEU A 495 -27.49 -7.92 8.33
CA LEU A 495 -28.05 -6.58 8.47
C LEU A 495 -27.40 -5.64 7.46
N VAL A 496 -28.20 -4.98 6.64
CA VAL A 496 -27.78 -3.82 5.85
C VAL A 496 -27.97 -2.59 6.73
N VAL A 497 -26.89 -2.03 7.28
CA VAL A 497 -26.94 -0.95 8.27
C VAL A 497 -26.63 0.38 7.59
N VAL A 498 -27.55 1.34 7.70
CA VAL A 498 -27.43 2.69 7.14
C VAL A 498 -27.94 3.73 8.13
N GLY A 499 -27.74 5.02 7.85
CA GLY A 499 -28.24 6.12 8.67
C GLY A 499 -27.14 6.93 9.35
N LEU A 500 -27.49 7.69 10.39
CA LEU A 500 -26.58 8.63 11.05
C LEU A 500 -26.07 8.03 12.37
N PHE A 501 -24.80 8.08 12.77
CA PHE A 501 -23.57 8.48 12.09
C PHE A 501 -22.63 7.27 12.03
N ALA A 502 -21.85 7.15 10.95
CA ALA A 502 -20.91 6.06 10.69
C ALA A 502 -20.00 5.78 11.89
N ASP A 503 -19.44 6.81 12.51
CA ASP A 503 -18.45 6.76 13.59
C ASP A 503 -19.05 6.78 15.01
N ILE A 504 -20.38 6.66 15.12
CA ILE A 504 -21.10 6.63 16.41
C ILE A 504 -22.11 5.49 16.43
N CYS A 505 -23.37 5.76 16.08
CA CYS A 505 -24.47 4.81 16.25
C CYS A 505 -24.43 3.68 15.23
N VAL A 506 -23.94 3.95 14.02
CA VAL A 506 -23.77 2.90 13.00
C VAL A 506 -22.61 2.00 13.39
N ASP A 507 -21.46 2.54 13.83
CA ASP A 507 -20.36 1.74 14.40
C ASP A 507 -20.84 0.88 15.56
N ALA A 508 -21.58 1.46 16.51
CA ALA A 508 -22.12 0.73 17.65
C ALA A 508 -23.03 -0.43 17.21
N ALA A 509 -23.91 -0.20 16.23
CA ALA A 509 -24.79 -1.24 15.70
C ALA A 509 -24.01 -2.33 14.94
N VAL A 510 -23.06 -1.95 14.09
CA VAL A 510 -22.24 -2.88 13.31
C VAL A 510 -21.37 -3.74 14.24
N ARG A 511 -20.73 -3.12 15.23
CA ARG A 511 -19.96 -3.81 16.27
C ARG A 511 -20.82 -4.78 17.07
N GLY A 512 -22.02 -4.34 17.49
CA GLY A 512 -22.96 -5.16 18.24
C GLY A 512 -23.48 -6.36 17.43
N ALA A 513 -23.70 -6.18 16.12
CA ALA A 513 -24.10 -7.23 15.19
C ALA A 513 -22.97 -8.25 14.97
N PHE A 514 -21.74 -7.78 14.76
CA PHE A 514 -20.55 -8.63 14.63
C PHE A 514 -20.36 -9.53 15.85
N GLN A 515 -20.45 -8.97 17.06
CA GLN A 515 -20.33 -9.75 18.31
C GLN A 515 -21.41 -10.82 18.48
N ARG A 516 -22.49 -10.74 17.71
CA ARG A 516 -23.61 -11.70 17.72
C ARG A 516 -23.60 -12.63 16.50
N GLY A 517 -22.54 -12.59 15.69
CA GLY A 517 -22.39 -13.46 14.52
C GLY A 517 -23.24 -13.06 13.31
N LEU A 518 -23.77 -11.83 13.28
CA LEU A 518 -24.52 -11.31 12.15
C LEU A 518 -23.58 -10.67 11.13
N TRP A 519 -23.76 -10.99 9.85
CA TRP A 519 -23.06 -10.28 8.78
C TRP A 519 -23.60 -8.86 8.65
N THR A 520 -22.73 -7.92 8.28
CA THR A 520 -23.12 -6.52 8.13
C THR A 520 -22.70 -5.99 6.76
N THR A 521 -23.60 -5.25 6.12
CA THR A 521 -23.31 -4.46 4.91
C THR A 521 -23.63 -3.00 5.21
N VAL A 522 -22.72 -2.08 4.92
CA VAL A 522 -22.89 -0.63 5.10
C VAL A 522 -22.90 0.05 3.73
N VAL A 523 -23.84 0.97 3.52
CA VAL A 523 -23.99 1.69 2.24
C VAL A 523 -23.40 3.09 2.38
N ARG A 524 -22.31 3.37 1.65
CA ARG A 524 -21.49 4.59 1.81
C ARG A 524 -22.31 5.87 1.68
N GLU A 525 -23.10 5.99 0.62
CA GLU A 525 -23.84 7.21 0.29
C GLU A 525 -24.98 7.52 1.29
N CYS A 526 -25.41 6.51 2.06
CA CYS A 526 -26.49 6.59 3.06
C CYS A 526 -25.99 6.67 4.50
N THR A 527 -24.67 6.75 4.73
CA THR A 527 -24.08 6.56 6.07
C THR A 527 -22.97 7.57 6.37
N PRO A 528 -23.28 8.85 6.64
CA PRO A 528 -22.24 9.85 6.91
C PRO A 528 -21.63 9.71 8.30
N ALA A 529 -20.37 10.12 8.45
CA ALA A 529 -19.70 10.27 9.74
C ALA A 529 -19.93 11.66 10.35
N LEU A 530 -19.75 11.83 11.66
CA LEU A 530 -19.89 13.11 12.37
C LEU A 530 -18.56 13.75 12.79
N HIS A 531 -17.59 12.94 13.24
CA HIS A 531 -16.32 13.39 13.81
C HIS A 531 -15.10 12.90 13.03
N LEU A 532 -15.15 11.67 12.51
CA LEU A 532 -14.05 11.06 11.75
C LEU A 532 -14.30 11.12 10.24
N PRO A 533 -13.24 11.02 9.40
CA PRO A 533 -13.42 10.80 7.96
C PRO A 533 -14.23 9.53 7.68
N GLU A 534 -15.18 9.62 6.73
CA GLU A 534 -16.04 8.49 6.32
C GLU A 534 -15.20 7.28 5.89
N GLU A 535 -14.17 7.50 5.06
CA GLU A 535 -13.30 6.44 4.54
C GLU A 535 -12.55 5.68 5.64
N HIS A 536 -12.03 6.38 6.65
CA HIS A 536 -11.36 5.73 7.78
C HIS A 536 -12.33 4.90 8.62
N THR A 537 -13.55 5.42 8.81
CA THR A 537 -14.58 4.74 9.58
C THR A 537 -15.04 3.46 8.87
N PHE A 538 -15.22 3.52 7.55
CA PHE A 538 -15.55 2.35 6.74
C PHE A 538 -14.41 1.34 6.69
N ALA A 539 -13.17 1.79 6.47
CA ALA A 539 -12.00 0.92 6.48
C ALA A 539 -11.83 0.21 7.82
N TYR A 540 -12.11 0.90 8.94
CA TYR A 540 -12.12 0.31 10.27
C TYR A 540 -13.19 -0.77 10.41
N MET A 541 -14.43 -0.53 9.97
CA MET A 541 -15.50 -1.54 10.00
C MET A 541 -15.16 -2.77 9.13
N GLN A 542 -14.58 -2.55 7.95
CA GLN A 542 -14.12 -3.63 7.07
C GLN A 542 -13.01 -4.46 7.73
N ALA A 543 -12.01 -3.78 8.32
CA ALA A 543 -10.85 -4.42 8.91
C ALA A 543 -11.17 -5.14 10.24
N VAL A 544 -12.04 -4.58 11.07
CA VAL A 544 -12.28 -5.07 12.44
C VAL A 544 -13.52 -5.95 12.53
N TYR A 545 -14.59 -5.63 11.81
CA TYR A 545 -15.88 -6.34 11.89
C TYR A 545 -16.16 -7.23 10.68
N GLY A 546 -15.32 -7.15 9.64
CA GLY A 546 -15.59 -7.84 8.38
C GLY A 546 -16.84 -7.32 7.68
N SER A 547 -17.26 -6.08 7.97
CA SER A 547 -18.43 -5.48 7.32
C SER A 547 -18.17 -5.26 5.84
N GLU A 548 -19.14 -5.58 5.01
CA GLU A 548 -19.10 -5.23 3.59
C GLU A 548 -19.44 -3.74 3.46
N VAL A 549 -18.62 -2.95 2.76
CA VAL A 549 -18.91 -1.54 2.50
C VAL A 549 -19.09 -1.35 1.01
N VAL A 550 -20.30 -0.99 0.60
CA VAL A 550 -20.70 -0.93 -0.81
C VAL A 550 -21.20 0.45 -1.21
N GLY A 551 -21.06 0.75 -2.50
CA GLY A 551 -21.79 1.87 -3.10
C GLY A 551 -23.26 1.49 -3.30
N ILE A 552 -24.17 2.47 -3.22
CA ILE A 552 -25.60 2.21 -3.40
C ILE A 552 -25.90 1.58 -4.77
N ASP A 553 -25.33 2.08 -5.87
CA ASP A 553 -25.63 1.54 -7.21
C ASP A 553 -25.14 0.09 -7.37
N GLN A 554 -24.02 -0.26 -6.73
CA GLN A 554 -23.55 -1.64 -6.64
C GLN A 554 -24.59 -2.50 -5.92
N LEU A 555 -25.01 -2.10 -4.71
CA LEU A 555 -25.99 -2.85 -3.91
C LEU A 555 -27.33 -3.02 -4.65
N LEU A 556 -27.83 -1.96 -5.29
CA LEU A 556 -29.08 -1.98 -6.05
C LEU A 556 -29.03 -2.99 -7.22
N SER A 557 -27.84 -3.20 -7.80
CA SER A 557 -27.65 -4.10 -8.95
C SER A 557 -27.41 -5.56 -8.57
N THR A 558 -26.63 -5.82 -7.51
CA THR A 558 -26.19 -7.18 -7.15
C THR A 558 -26.96 -7.78 -5.97
N GLY A 559 -27.70 -6.96 -5.22
CA GLY A 559 -28.17 -7.30 -3.89
C GLY A 559 -27.02 -7.43 -2.88
N PRO A 560 -27.33 -7.73 -1.61
CA PRO A 560 -26.30 -7.97 -0.61
C PRO A 560 -25.59 -9.29 -0.95
N VAL A 561 -24.26 -9.24 -1.13
CA VAL A 561 -23.50 -10.37 -1.68
C VAL A 561 -23.39 -11.50 -0.66
N ALA A 562 -23.83 -12.71 -1.06
CA ALA A 562 -23.64 -13.93 -0.27
C ALA A 562 -22.24 -14.49 -0.52
N ASN A 563 -21.29 -14.10 0.32
CA ASN A 563 -20.04 -14.85 0.46
C ASN A 563 -20.29 -15.94 1.52
N LEU A 564 -20.61 -17.16 1.08
CA LEU A 564 -20.58 -18.37 1.91
C LEU A 564 -19.18 -18.97 1.89
#